data_AF-A0A2E6XQQ3-F1
#
_entry.id   AF-A0A2E6XQQ3-F1
#
_cell.length_a   1.000
_cell.length_b   1.000
_cell.length_c   1.000
_cell.angle_alpha   90.00
_cell.angle_beta   90.00
_cell.angle_gamma   90.00
#
_symmetry.space_group_name_H-M   'P 1'
#
loop_
_entity.id
_entity.type
_entity.pdbx_description
1 polymer ?
#
loop_
_entity_poly.entity_id
_entity_poly.type
_entity_poly.pdbx_seq_one_letter_code
_entity_poly.pdbx_strand_id
1 'polypeptide(L)'
;MNLSEFENMDPSSWVKFIKENVVPDDLCEEACYSLLHYFEDLGLLAKGESGDLVWSNLSNELGCEDKKKIIKDGVLKMSQTEAGFALSFFIGFEKIELPSLESLIKAEVEDNRKKNTNKPELASDLSNLQIVKKVGNQLKPFLEVEKKIVDNLQGKHTTKTDARNLFQYMFGKINSKAKPKKWEQLSRKRHR
;
A
#
# COMPACT_ATOMS: atom_id res chain seq x y z
N MET A 1 -27.02 -4.71 8.80
CA MET A 1 -26.33 -3.90 9.80
C MET A 1 -27.33 -2.96 10.45
N ASN A 2 -27.58 -3.15 11.75
CA ASN A 2 -28.45 -2.28 12.55
C ASN A 2 -27.69 -1.05 13.09
N LEU A 3 -28.42 0.02 13.40
CA LEU A 3 -27.93 1.37 13.75
C LEU A 3 -26.98 1.42 14.97
N SER A 4 -26.98 0.40 15.83
CA SER A 4 -26.16 0.29 17.05
C SER A 4 -24.78 -0.35 16.82
N GLU A 5 -24.46 -0.81 15.61
CA GLU A 5 -23.25 -1.60 15.39
C GLU A 5 -21.96 -0.78 15.39
N PHE A 6 -21.98 0.52 15.06
CA PHE A 6 -20.75 1.33 14.94
C PHE A 6 -20.18 1.87 16.26
N GLU A 7 -20.89 1.72 17.39
CA GLU A 7 -20.46 2.31 18.67
C GLU A 7 -19.34 1.53 19.34
N ASN A 8 -19.26 0.22 19.13
CA ASN A 8 -18.28 -0.66 19.74
C ASN A 8 -18.11 -1.90 18.87
N MET A 9 -17.35 -1.77 17.79
CA MET A 9 -17.05 -2.92 16.93
C MET A 9 -15.73 -3.55 17.37
N ASP A 10 -15.77 -4.85 17.57
CA ASP A 10 -14.56 -5.63 17.67
C ASP A 10 -13.81 -5.62 16.31
N PRO A 11 -12.49 -5.89 16.30
CA PRO A 11 -11.70 -5.87 15.07
C PRO A 11 -12.25 -6.73 13.93
N SER A 12 -12.88 -7.88 14.23
CA SER A 12 -13.42 -8.76 13.17
C SER A 12 -14.66 -8.17 12.50
N SER A 13 -15.49 -7.48 13.28
CA SER A 13 -16.64 -6.74 12.75
C SER A 13 -16.19 -5.57 11.90
N TRP A 14 -15.13 -4.86 12.31
CA TRP A 14 -14.51 -3.81 11.49
C TRP A 14 -13.98 -4.36 10.16
N VAL A 15 -13.27 -5.50 10.16
CA VAL A 15 -12.78 -6.15 8.94
C VAL A 15 -13.93 -6.45 7.97
N LYS A 16 -15.04 -7.00 8.46
CA LYS A 16 -16.24 -7.24 7.62
C LYS A 16 -16.77 -5.94 7.03
N PHE A 17 -16.94 -4.92 7.87
CA PHE A 17 -17.44 -3.62 7.42
C PHE A 17 -16.56 -3.00 6.33
N ILE A 18 -15.24 -2.95 6.53
CA ILE A 18 -14.34 -2.33 5.55
C ILE A 18 -14.29 -3.13 4.25
N LYS A 19 -14.34 -4.47 4.29
CA LYS A 19 -14.41 -5.31 3.07
C LYS A 19 -15.68 -5.06 2.27
N GLU A 20 -16.80 -4.86 2.93
CA GLU A 20 -18.09 -4.63 2.25
C GLU A 20 -18.25 -3.21 1.72
N ASN A 21 -17.60 -2.22 2.34
CA ASN A 21 -17.94 -0.82 2.10
C ASN A 21 -16.76 0.08 1.69
N VAL A 22 -15.52 -0.26 2.03
CA VAL A 22 -14.38 0.66 1.97
C VAL A 22 -13.29 0.16 1.02
N VAL A 23 -12.84 -1.08 1.17
CA VAL A 23 -11.68 -1.62 0.45
C VAL A 23 -12.07 -2.36 -0.83
N PRO A 24 -11.12 -2.61 -1.75
CA PRO A 24 -11.39 -3.43 -2.92
C PRO A 24 -11.62 -4.90 -2.55
N ASP A 25 -12.44 -5.60 -3.35
CA ASP A 25 -12.85 -6.99 -3.13
C ASP A 25 -11.69 -8.00 -3.08
N ASP A 26 -10.53 -7.65 -3.66
CA ASP A 26 -9.36 -8.52 -3.74
C ASP A 26 -8.40 -8.39 -2.53
N LEU A 27 -8.72 -7.56 -1.54
CA LEU A 27 -7.94 -7.44 -0.32
C LEU A 27 -8.22 -8.62 0.63
N CYS A 28 -7.16 -9.34 1.04
CA CYS A 28 -7.28 -10.45 1.98
C CYS A 28 -7.58 -9.96 3.41
N GLU A 29 -8.06 -10.86 4.27
CA GLU A 29 -8.44 -10.50 5.64
C GLU A 29 -7.24 -10.05 6.48
N GLU A 30 -6.07 -10.68 6.32
CA GLU A 30 -4.86 -10.31 7.05
C GLU A 30 -4.42 -8.88 6.71
N ALA A 31 -4.54 -8.48 5.45
CA ALA A 31 -4.26 -7.12 5.01
C ALA A 31 -5.32 -6.14 5.51
N CYS A 32 -6.58 -6.57 5.69
CA CYS A 32 -7.62 -5.77 6.33
C CYS A 32 -7.29 -5.48 7.80
N TYR A 33 -6.83 -6.48 8.57
CA TYR A 33 -6.36 -6.25 9.94
C TYR A 33 -5.16 -5.31 9.99
N SER A 34 -4.20 -5.50 9.08
CA SER A 34 -3.05 -4.60 8.93
C SER A 34 -3.49 -3.16 8.64
N LEU A 35 -4.54 -2.98 7.84
CA LEU A 35 -5.12 -1.69 7.51
C LEU A 35 -5.84 -1.03 8.70
N LEU A 36 -6.47 -1.82 9.58
CA LEU A 36 -7.07 -1.28 10.81
C LEU A 36 -6.01 -0.69 11.75
N HIS A 37 -4.86 -1.35 11.93
CA HIS A 37 -3.75 -0.79 12.70
C HIS A 37 -3.23 0.51 12.06
N TYR A 38 -3.19 0.57 10.73
CA TYR A 38 -2.82 1.78 10.01
C TYR A 38 -3.85 2.91 10.20
N PHE A 39 -5.15 2.60 10.24
CA PHE A 39 -6.19 3.57 10.59
C PHE A 39 -6.05 4.09 12.03
N GLU A 40 -5.65 3.24 13.00
CA GLU A 40 -5.33 3.68 14.37
C GLU A 40 -4.16 4.67 14.38
N ASP A 41 -3.07 4.36 13.66
CA ASP A 41 -1.90 5.23 13.57
C ASP A 41 -2.20 6.58 12.88
N LEU A 42 -3.14 6.58 11.94
CA LEU A 42 -3.64 7.79 11.28
C LEU A 42 -4.68 8.57 12.12
N GLY A 43 -5.07 8.05 13.28
CA GLY A 43 -6.08 8.66 14.15
C GLY A 43 -7.51 8.60 13.60
N LEU A 44 -7.77 7.76 12.60
CA LEU A 44 -9.12 7.50 12.06
C LEU A 44 -9.91 6.55 12.97
N LEU A 45 -9.21 5.59 13.59
CA LEU A 45 -9.75 4.72 14.62
C LEU A 45 -9.07 5.01 15.95
N ALA A 46 -9.83 4.88 17.03
CA ALA A 46 -9.33 4.93 18.40
C ALA A 46 -9.87 3.74 19.18
N LYS A 47 -9.09 3.29 20.19
CA LYS A 47 -9.58 2.32 21.16
C LYS A 47 -10.49 3.01 22.17
N GLY A 48 -11.71 2.51 22.30
CA GLY A 48 -12.65 2.87 23.36
C GLY A 48 -12.23 2.28 24.71
N GLU A 49 -12.95 2.68 25.76
CA GLU A 49 -12.65 2.29 27.15
C GLU A 49 -12.77 0.77 27.41
N SER A 50 -13.62 0.09 26.65
CA SER A 50 -13.84 -1.37 26.68
C SER A 50 -12.84 -2.18 25.86
N GLY A 51 -11.94 -1.53 25.10
CA GLY A 51 -11.04 -2.17 24.14
C GLY A 51 -11.61 -2.33 22.73
N ASP A 52 -12.85 -1.85 22.50
CA ASP A 52 -13.47 -1.81 21.17
C ASP A 52 -12.86 -0.70 20.30
N LEU A 53 -12.99 -0.81 18.98
CA LEU A 53 -12.50 0.20 18.05
C LEU A 53 -13.65 1.13 17.65
N VAL A 54 -13.40 2.44 17.70
CA VAL A 54 -14.37 3.49 17.40
C VAL A 54 -13.80 4.42 16.35
N TRP A 55 -14.61 4.78 15.35
CA TRP A 55 -14.20 5.78 14.36
C TRP A 55 -14.24 7.18 14.95
N SER A 56 -13.15 7.92 14.74
CA SER A 56 -13.00 9.30 15.19
C SER A 56 -14.07 10.18 14.54
N ASN A 57 -14.82 10.93 15.37
CA ASN A 57 -15.86 11.89 14.96
C ASN A 57 -17.19 11.29 14.44
N LEU A 58 -17.54 10.04 14.78
CA LEU A 58 -18.91 9.56 14.58
C LEU A 58 -19.83 10.08 15.68
N SER A 59 -20.95 10.72 15.28
CA SER A 59 -22.04 11.04 16.19
C SER A 59 -23.05 9.89 16.27
N ASN A 60 -23.56 9.62 17.46
CA ASN A 60 -24.52 8.54 17.73
C ASN A 60 -25.90 8.82 17.11
N GLU A 61 -26.23 10.09 16.87
CA GLU A 61 -27.52 10.53 16.34
C GLU A 61 -27.67 10.28 14.83
N LEU A 62 -26.60 9.86 14.15
CA LEU A 62 -26.59 9.70 12.70
C LEU A 62 -27.13 8.34 12.25
N GLY A 63 -27.81 8.34 11.10
CA GLY A 63 -28.24 7.12 10.43
C GLY A 63 -27.06 6.28 9.92
N CYS A 64 -27.28 4.98 9.70
CA CYS A 64 -26.26 4.04 9.23
C CYS A 64 -25.59 4.50 7.93
N GLU A 65 -26.38 5.01 6.96
CA GLU A 65 -25.84 5.50 5.69
C GLU A 65 -25.01 6.79 5.85
N ASP A 66 -25.38 7.68 6.77
CA ASP A 66 -24.61 8.88 7.07
C ASP A 66 -23.27 8.52 7.73
N LYS A 67 -23.28 7.55 8.66
CA LYS A 67 -22.06 7.02 9.28
C LYS A 67 -21.12 6.40 8.24
N LYS A 68 -21.64 5.59 7.32
CA LYS A 68 -20.86 5.02 6.20
C LYS A 68 -20.22 6.11 5.35
N LYS A 69 -20.99 7.15 5.02
CA LYS A 69 -20.50 8.26 4.21
C LYS A 69 -19.38 9.01 4.91
N ILE A 70 -19.51 9.28 6.21
CA ILE A 70 -18.46 9.93 7.01
C ILE A 70 -17.17 9.11 7.01
N ILE A 71 -17.27 7.79 7.15
CA ILE A 71 -16.10 6.90 7.13
C ILE A 71 -15.41 6.97 5.75
N LYS A 72 -16.17 6.83 4.67
CA LYS A 72 -15.65 6.93 3.29
C LYS A 72 -14.98 8.27 3.03
N ASP A 73 -15.63 9.37 3.41
CA ASP A 73 -15.11 10.72 3.27
C ASP A 73 -13.85 10.93 4.13
N GLY A 74 -13.80 10.33 5.32
CA GLY A 74 -12.65 10.37 6.22
C GLY A 74 -11.43 9.66 5.61
N VAL A 75 -11.62 8.45 5.08
CA VAL A 75 -10.57 7.69 4.37
C VAL A 75 -10.09 8.48 3.15
N LEU A 76 -11.01 9.00 2.34
CA LEU A 76 -10.68 9.77 1.14
C LEU A 76 -9.92 11.06 1.46
N LYS A 77 -10.33 11.80 2.49
CA LYS A 77 -9.61 13.01 2.93
C LYS A 77 -8.22 12.66 3.44
N MET A 78 -8.10 11.60 4.25
CA MET A 78 -6.82 11.15 4.77
C MET A 78 -5.88 10.69 3.66
N SER A 79 -6.40 10.10 2.58
CA SER A 79 -5.58 9.68 1.43
C SER A 79 -4.93 10.83 0.66
N GLN A 80 -5.40 12.07 0.85
CA GLN A 80 -4.80 13.27 0.24
C GLN A 80 -3.69 13.88 1.11
N THR A 81 -3.45 13.34 2.30
CA THR A 81 -2.40 13.81 3.21
C THR A 81 -1.10 13.02 3.01
N GLU A 82 0.02 13.59 3.42
CA GLU A 82 1.31 12.89 3.39
C GLU A 82 1.33 11.67 4.32
N ALA A 83 0.71 11.76 5.50
CA ALA A 83 0.62 10.66 6.44
C ALA A 83 -0.18 9.48 5.86
N GLY A 84 -1.28 9.77 5.16
CA GLY A 84 -2.19 8.79 4.55
C GLY A 84 -1.81 8.36 3.13
N PHE A 85 -0.56 8.55 2.69
CA PHE A 85 -0.12 8.33 1.29
C PHE A 85 -0.50 6.95 0.72
N ALA A 86 -0.63 5.93 1.58
CA ALA A 86 -0.94 4.57 1.17
C ALA A 86 -2.44 4.31 0.95
N LEU A 87 -3.32 5.15 1.51
CA LEU A 87 -4.75 4.90 1.52
C LEU A 87 -5.38 4.88 0.12
N SER A 88 -4.82 5.61 -0.84
CA SER A 88 -5.30 5.59 -2.23
C SER A 88 -5.32 4.18 -2.83
N PHE A 89 -4.44 3.29 -2.37
CA PHE A 89 -4.39 1.90 -2.84
C PHE A 89 -5.50 1.02 -2.28
N PHE A 90 -6.08 1.41 -1.13
CA PHE A 90 -7.07 0.64 -0.38
C PHE A 90 -8.49 1.20 -0.51
N ILE A 91 -8.73 2.17 -1.39
CA ILE A 91 -10.07 2.68 -1.66
C ILE A 91 -10.71 1.85 -2.79
N GLY A 92 -11.79 1.13 -2.44
CA GLY A 92 -12.58 0.31 -3.37
C GLY A 92 -13.91 0.93 -3.81
N PHE A 93 -14.41 1.93 -3.08
CA PHE A 93 -15.71 2.58 -3.37
C PHE A 93 -15.62 3.73 -4.39
N GLU A 94 -14.42 4.15 -4.76
CA GLU A 94 -14.19 5.27 -5.68
C GLU A 94 -13.01 4.97 -6.61
N LYS A 95 -13.09 5.46 -7.86
CA LYS A 95 -12.00 5.34 -8.82
C LYS A 95 -10.99 6.45 -8.58
N ILE A 96 -9.88 6.10 -7.94
CA ILE A 96 -8.79 7.04 -7.65
C ILE A 96 -7.59 6.72 -8.56
N GLU A 97 -6.93 7.76 -9.05
CA GLU A 97 -5.65 7.59 -9.74
C GLU A 97 -4.58 7.20 -8.72
N LEU A 98 -4.03 6.00 -8.87
CA LEU A 98 -3.00 5.50 -7.97
C LEU A 98 -1.68 6.26 -8.17
N PRO A 99 -1.00 6.67 -7.09
CA PRO A 99 0.29 7.30 -7.20
C PRO A 99 1.31 6.31 -7.76
N SER A 100 2.28 6.85 -8.50
CA SER A 100 3.40 6.05 -9.03
C SER A 100 4.37 5.68 -7.90
N LEU A 101 5.11 4.59 -8.06
CA LEU A 101 6.17 4.24 -7.11
C LEU A 101 7.22 5.34 -6.99
N GLU A 102 7.53 6.04 -8.10
CA GLU A 102 8.48 7.15 -8.07
C GLU A 102 7.98 8.33 -7.22
N SER A 103 6.68 8.67 -7.28
CA SER A 103 6.12 9.76 -6.47
C SER A 103 6.11 9.43 -4.97
N LEU A 104 6.00 8.16 -4.60
CA LEU A 104 6.09 7.73 -3.19
C LEU A 104 7.51 7.87 -2.62
N ILE A 105 8.53 7.90 -3.48
CA ILE A 105 9.95 7.90 -3.09
C ILE A 105 10.57 9.30 -3.25
N LYS A 106 10.09 10.09 -4.23
CA LYS A 106 10.63 11.37 -4.69
C LYS A 106 10.60 12.52 -3.68
N ALA A 107 10.05 12.33 -2.48
CA ALA A 107 10.19 13.32 -1.42
C ALA A 107 11.66 13.62 -1.05
N GLU A 108 12.63 12.71 -1.30
CA GLU A 108 14.03 12.93 -0.89
C GLU A 108 15.12 12.30 -1.76
N VAL A 109 14.80 11.57 -2.84
CA VAL A 109 15.85 11.00 -3.69
C VAL A 109 16.28 12.04 -4.72
N GLU A 110 17.25 12.88 -4.33
CA GLU A 110 18.09 13.61 -5.29
C GLU A 110 18.54 12.63 -6.37
N ASP A 111 18.24 13.00 -7.62
CA ASP A 111 18.41 12.18 -8.82
C ASP A 111 19.90 11.95 -9.12
N ASN A 112 20.57 11.13 -8.33
CA ASN A 112 21.90 10.63 -8.60
C ASN A 112 21.85 9.46 -9.60
N ARG A 113 21.07 9.59 -10.69
CA ARG A 113 21.18 8.71 -11.86
C ARG A 113 22.46 9.06 -12.62
N LYS A 114 23.62 8.64 -12.10
CA LYS A 114 24.84 8.52 -12.90
C LYS A 114 24.58 7.49 -14.01
N LYS A 115 24.31 7.98 -15.22
CA LYS A 115 24.33 7.18 -16.45
C LYS A 115 25.74 6.61 -16.66
N ASN A 116 26.01 5.43 -16.13
CA ASN A 116 27.12 4.61 -16.61
C ASN A 116 26.68 3.94 -17.92
N THR A 117 26.85 4.64 -19.03
CA THR A 117 26.81 4.04 -20.37
C THR A 117 28.14 3.32 -20.62
N ASN A 118 28.32 2.15 -20.02
CA ASN A 118 29.38 1.25 -20.46
C ASN A 118 28.91 0.59 -21.77
N LYS A 119 29.75 0.69 -22.80
CA LYS A 119 29.55 0.04 -24.10
C LYS A 119 29.31 -1.47 -23.88
N PRO A 120 28.47 -2.13 -24.71
CA PRO A 120 28.30 -3.57 -24.63
C PRO A 120 29.59 -4.25 -25.11
N GLU A 121 30.44 -4.66 -24.18
CA GLU A 121 31.50 -5.61 -24.46
C GLU A 121 30.90 -7.00 -24.72
N LEU A 122 31.55 -7.74 -25.60
CA LEU A 122 31.18 -9.09 -26.02
C LEU A 122 30.82 -9.97 -24.82
N ALA A 123 29.73 -10.73 -24.97
CA ALA A 123 29.22 -11.64 -23.96
C ALA A 123 30.29 -12.66 -23.57
N SER A 124 30.95 -12.40 -22.44
CA SER A 124 31.81 -13.36 -21.75
C SER A 124 30.92 -14.27 -20.89
N ASP A 125 31.32 -15.54 -20.78
CA ASP A 125 30.71 -16.49 -19.86
C ASP A 125 30.83 -15.94 -18.43
N LEU A 126 29.71 -15.43 -17.91
CA LEU A 126 29.65 -14.85 -16.58
C LEU A 126 29.99 -15.93 -15.55
N SER A 127 31.01 -15.71 -14.72
CA SER A 127 31.24 -16.58 -13.58
C SER A 127 30.05 -16.50 -12.61
N ASN A 128 29.78 -17.56 -11.86
CA ASN A 128 28.69 -17.60 -10.87
C ASN A 128 28.71 -16.38 -9.93
N LEU A 129 29.90 -15.91 -9.55
CA LEU A 129 30.08 -14.76 -8.67
C LEU A 129 29.74 -13.42 -9.37
N GLN A 130 30.00 -13.30 -10.67
CA GLN A 130 29.57 -12.14 -11.46
C GLN A 130 28.05 -12.13 -11.65
N ILE A 131 27.42 -13.30 -11.84
CA ILE A 131 25.96 -13.44 -11.89
C ILE A 131 25.34 -12.98 -10.56
N VAL A 132 25.83 -13.49 -9.43
CA VAL A 132 25.33 -13.11 -8.09
C VAL A 132 25.48 -11.61 -7.85
N LYS A 133 26.65 -11.03 -8.16
CA LYS A 133 26.86 -9.57 -8.03
C LYS A 133 25.92 -8.77 -8.91
N LYS A 134 25.70 -9.21 -10.16
CA LYS A 134 24.80 -8.55 -11.09
C LYS A 134 23.35 -8.61 -10.62
N VAL A 135 22.88 -9.77 -10.17
CA VAL A 135 21.53 -9.95 -9.63
C VAL A 135 21.35 -9.10 -8.37
N GLY A 136 22.31 -9.12 -7.44
CA GLY A 136 22.28 -8.28 -6.24
C GLY A 136 22.17 -6.79 -6.58
N ASN A 137 22.98 -6.30 -7.53
CA ASN A 137 22.92 -4.91 -7.99
C ASN A 137 21.58 -4.56 -8.68
N GLN A 138 20.95 -5.51 -9.36
CA GLN A 138 19.64 -5.32 -9.99
C GLN A 138 18.50 -5.28 -8.97
N LEU A 139 18.57 -6.06 -7.89
CA LEU A 139 17.55 -6.12 -6.84
C LEU A 139 17.67 -4.98 -5.83
N LYS A 140 18.87 -4.44 -5.62
CA LYS A 140 19.16 -3.41 -4.62
C LYS A 140 18.17 -2.23 -4.63
N PRO A 141 17.81 -1.62 -5.78
CA PRO A 141 16.86 -0.52 -5.79
C PRO A 141 15.48 -0.92 -5.26
N PHE A 142 15.00 -2.13 -5.59
CA PHE A 142 13.69 -2.60 -5.11
C PHE A 142 13.68 -2.81 -3.59
N LEU A 143 14.77 -3.35 -3.04
CA LEU A 143 14.91 -3.53 -1.59
C LEU A 143 14.97 -2.19 -0.85
N GLU A 144 15.61 -1.19 -1.44
CA GLU A 144 15.65 0.17 -0.89
C GLU A 144 14.26 0.82 -0.89
N VAL A 145 13.49 0.65 -1.98
CA VAL A 145 12.10 1.12 -2.06
C VAL A 145 11.21 0.44 -1.04
N GLU A 146 11.23 -0.90 -0.99
CA GLU A 146 10.45 -1.67 -0.03
C GLU A 146 10.74 -1.21 1.39
N LYS A 147 12.03 -1.13 1.74
CA LYS A 147 12.45 -0.67 3.06
C LYS A 147 11.88 0.71 3.39
N LYS A 148 12.02 1.68 2.48
CA LYS A 148 11.53 3.05 2.71
C LYS A 148 10.01 3.09 2.91
N ILE A 149 9.25 2.41 2.07
CA ILE A 149 7.78 2.40 2.17
C ILE A 149 7.33 1.67 3.44
N VAL A 150 7.94 0.53 3.76
CA VAL A 150 7.64 -0.23 4.98
C VAL A 150 8.00 0.57 6.24
N ASP A 151 9.09 1.33 6.22
CA ASP A 151 9.46 2.21 7.33
C ASP A 151 8.47 3.38 7.49
N ASN A 152 7.97 3.95 6.37
CA ASN A 152 6.94 4.99 6.40
C ASN A 152 5.54 4.51 6.80
N LEU A 153 5.23 3.23 6.57
CA LEU A 153 3.95 2.61 6.97
C LEU A 153 3.94 2.20 8.45
N GLN A 154 5.11 1.97 9.05
CA GLN A 154 5.21 1.59 10.45
C GLN A 154 4.78 2.74 11.36
N GLY A 155 4.04 2.40 12.40
CA GLY A 155 3.58 3.35 13.40
C GLY A 155 3.57 2.73 14.79
N LYS A 156 2.77 3.30 15.69
CA LYS A 156 2.62 2.79 17.06
C LYS A 156 1.87 1.46 17.06
N HIS A 157 0.90 1.30 16.18
CA HIS A 157 0.02 0.15 16.06
C HIS A 157 0.42 -0.75 14.87
N THR A 158 0.83 -0.15 13.75
CA THR A 158 1.24 -0.85 12.54
C THR A 158 2.63 -1.43 12.72
N THR A 159 2.69 -2.75 12.91
CA THR A 159 3.96 -3.47 13.05
C THR A 159 4.69 -3.56 11.71
N LYS A 160 5.96 -3.95 11.74
CA LYS A 160 6.74 -4.23 10.51
C LYS A 160 6.09 -5.30 9.62
N THR A 161 5.43 -6.29 10.23
CA THR A 161 4.71 -7.34 9.49
C THR A 161 3.48 -6.76 8.81
N ASP A 162 2.71 -5.93 9.52
CA ASP A 162 1.53 -5.25 8.98
C ASP A 162 1.92 -4.33 7.82
N ALA A 163 2.95 -3.50 8.01
CA ALA A 163 3.49 -2.62 6.98
C ALA A 163 3.94 -3.39 5.73
N ARG A 164 4.53 -4.58 5.88
CA ARG A 164 4.89 -5.45 4.76
C ARG A 164 3.67 -6.02 4.04
N ASN A 165 2.64 -6.44 4.77
CA ASN A 165 1.39 -6.91 4.17
C ASN A 165 0.73 -5.81 3.32
N LEU A 166 0.67 -4.59 3.85
CA LEU A 166 0.16 -3.42 3.14
C LEU A 166 1.02 -3.10 1.90
N PHE A 167 2.34 -3.09 2.04
CA PHE A 167 3.26 -2.86 0.93
C PHE A 167 3.08 -3.88 -0.20
N GLN A 168 2.96 -5.17 0.12
CA GLN A 168 2.77 -6.23 -0.89
C GLN A 168 1.51 -5.99 -1.73
N TYR A 169 0.40 -5.61 -1.08
CA TYR A 169 -0.83 -5.26 -1.77
C TYR A 169 -0.65 -4.04 -2.68
N MET A 170 -0.08 -2.95 -2.15
CA MET A 170 0.21 -1.74 -2.92
C MET A 170 1.08 -2.04 -4.15
N PHE A 171 2.15 -2.81 -3.96
CA PHE A 171 3.09 -3.18 -5.02
C PHE A 171 2.42 -4.05 -6.10
N GLY A 172 1.53 -4.95 -5.70
CA GLY A 172 0.70 -5.73 -6.62
C GLY A 172 -0.19 -4.84 -7.51
N LYS A 173 -0.81 -3.80 -6.93
CA LYS A 173 -1.65 -2.85 -7.66
C LYS A 173 -0.84 -2.00 -8.66
N ILE A 174 0.34 -1.54 -8.27
CA ILE A 174 1.23 -0.73 -9.13
C ILE A 174 1.70 -1.53 -10.36
N ASN A 175 2.05 -2.81 -10.18
CA ASN A 175 2.61 -3.65 -11.23
C ASN A 175 1.59 -4.22 -12.22
N SER A 176 0.30 -4.09 -11.95
CA SER A 176 -0.77 -4.54 -12.85
C SER A 176 -0.76 -3.87 -14.25
N LYS A 177 0.03 -2.79 -14.45
CA LYS A 177 0.07 -1.99 -15.70
C LYS A 177 1.47 -1.68 -16.24
N ALA A 178 2.54 -2.37 -15.85
CA ALA A 178 3.84 -2.14 -16.49
C ALA A 178 3.84 -2.74 -17.92
N LYS A 179 3.68 -1.90 -18.95
CA LYS A 179 3.86 -2.34 -20.35
C LYS A 179 5.28 -2.90 -20.50
N PRO A 180 5.45 -4.12 -21.04
CA PRO A 180 6.78 -4.72 -21.19
C PRO A 180 7.68 -3.80 -21.99
N LYS A 181 8.91 -3.60 -21.52
CA LYS A 181 9.87 -2.69 -22.14
C LYS A 181 10.18 -3.19 -23.56
N LYS A 182 10.52 -2.28 -24.48
CA LYS A 182 10.82 -2.62 -25.89
C LYS A 182 11.84 -3.77 -26.03
N TRP A 183 12.80 -3.88 -25.11
CA TRP A 183 13.79 -4.97 -25.10
C TRP A 183 13.20 -6.33 -24.66
N GLU A 184 12.27 -6.35 -23.70
CA GLU A 184 11.53 -7.57 -23.30
C GLU A 184 10.65 -8.09 -24.45
N GLN A 185 10.07 -7.17 -25.24
CA GLN A 185 9.30 -7.53 -26.43
C GLN A 185 10.18 -8.10 -27.54
N LEU A 186 11.40 -7.59 -27.72
CA LEU A 186 12.38 -8.10 -28.68
C LEU A 186 12.87 -9.50 -28.30
N SER A 187 13.09 -9.78 -27.01
CA SER A 187 13.45 -11.12 -26.53
C SER A 187 12.36 -12.15 -26.84
N ARG A 188 11.08 -11.80 -26.62
CA ARG A 188 9.95 -12.70 -26.88
C ARG A 188 9.75 -13.01 -28.35
N LYS A 189 10.11 -12.10 -29.26
CA LYS A 189 10.07 -12.32 -30.71
C LYS A 189 11.17 -13.26 -31.22
N ARG A 190 12.28 -13.41 -30.49
CA ARG A 190 13.42 -14.26 -30.88
C ARG A 190 13.26 -15.74 -30.52
N HIS A 191 12.30 -16.09 -29.67
CA HIS A 191 12.05 -17.46 -29.21
C HIS A 191 10.74 -18.07 -29.74
N ARG A 192 10.17 -17.49 -30.80
CA ARG A 192 9.14 -18.12 -31.64
C ARG A 192 9.79 -18.59 -32.93
#